data_AF-A0AAD9LMW3-F1
#
_entry.id   AF-A0AAD9LMW3-F1
#
_cell.length_a   1.000
_cell.length_b   1.000
_cell.length_c   1.000
_cell.angle_alpha   90.00
_cell.angle_beta   90.00
_cell.angle_gamma   90.00
#
_symmetry.space_group_name_H-M   'P 1'
#
loop_
_entity.id
_entity.type
_entity.pdbx_description
1 polymer ?
#
loop_
_entity_poly.entity_id
_entity_poly.type
_entity_poly.pdbx_seq_one_letter_code
_entity_poly.pdbx_strand_id
1 'polypeptide(L)'
;MRWPSVVLVAIAICQLTRAQLGVPTGNLCASLNNCNAHGRCDALTKTCTCYEGFGAPTDITDYRSPDCSLRTCPAGPSWGGIPTSATTSHAKTECSSAGTCDRSTGTCLCYYGYEGSACQRSSCPNSCSGHGQCLSMRELAAEPSAFPLSPPTTYEGDVTATTWDQDRIHGCLCDSSWPVGLGDGDSQLSQYFGPDCSRMHCPSGDDPMTAHHETDCEGVVADGGGGGIGGHGNLCHVDCANRGICDYSTGECSCFPGFYGSNCASLSPLV
;
A
#
# COMPACT_ATOMS: atom_id res chain seq x y z
N MET A 1 -29.06 -57.43 -65.71
CA MET A 1 -27.96 -56.96 -64.85
C MET A 1 -28.57 -56.47 -63.55
N ARG A 2 -28.14 -57.07 -62.43
CA ARG A 2 -28.74 -56.93 -61.09
C ARG A 2 -28.18 -55.68 -60.41
N TRP A 3 -29.05 -54.94 -59.73
CA TRP A 3 -28.71 -53.83 -58.84
C TRP A 3 -28.23 -54.39 -57.49
N PRO A 4 -27.24 -53.78 -56.80
CA PRO A 4 -26.82 -54.25 -55.50
C PRO A 4 -27.75 -53.75 -54.40
N SER A 5 -27.98 -54.64 -53.44
CA SER A 5 -28.85 -54.49 -52.28
C SER A 5 -28.35 -53.41 -51.32
N VAL A 6 -29.25 -52.54 -50.86
CA VAL A 6 -29.04 -51.61 -49.74
C VAL A 6 -29.10 -52.42 -48.44
N VAL A 7 -28.00 -52.41 -47.68
CA VAL A 7 -27.94 -52.98 -46.32
C VAL A 7 -28.50 -51.94 -45.34
N LEU A 8 -29.69 -52.21 -44.78
CA LEU A 8 -30.26 -51.46 -43.66
C LEU A 8 -29.52 -51.85 -42.37
N VAL A 9 -28.64 -50.97 -41.89
CA VAL A 9 -28.08 -51.06 -40.54
C VAL A 9 -29.12 -50.52 -39.56
N ALA A 10 -29.71 -51.40 -38.76
CA ALA A 10 -30.57 -51.02 -37.66
C ALA A 10 -29.71 -50.39 -36.54
N ILE A 11 -29.73 -49.06 -36.46
CA ILE A 11 -29.16 -48.33 -35.32
C ILE A 11 -30.10 -48.57 -34.13
N ALA A 12 -29.68 -49.44 -33.22
CA ALA A 12 -30.31 -49.56 -31.91
C ALA A 12 -30.08 -48.25 -31.15
N ILE A 13 -31.09 -47.39 -31.14
CA ILE A 13 -31.13 -46.21 -30.27
C ILE A 13 -31.28 -46.75 -28.86
N CYS A 14 -30.15 -46.95 -28.18
CA CYS A 14 -30.11 -47.13 -26.74
C CYS A 14 -30.67 -45.82 -26.16
N GLN A 15 -31.95 -45.83 -25.81
CA GLN A 15 -32.60 -44.79 -25.04
C GLN A 15 -31.84 -44.74 -23.71
N LEU A 16 -30.84 -43.87 -23.62
CA LEU A 16 -30.32 -43.41 -22.35
C LEU A 16 -31.50 -42.74 -21.66
N THR A 17 -32.25 -43.52 -20.88
CA THR A 17 -33.03 -42.97 -19.79
C THR A 17 -32.01 -42.24 -18.95
N ARG A 18 -31.94 -40.91 -19.12
CA ARG A 18 -31.37 -40.03 -18.11
C ARG A 18 -32.04 -40.48 -16.83
N ALA A 19 -31.31 -41.21 -16.00
CA ALA A 19 -31.57 -41.17 -14.58
C ALA A 19 -31.42 -39.70 -14.25
N GLN A 20 -32.54 -38.96 -14.29
CA GLN A 20 -32.69 -37.80 -13.44
C GLN A 20 -32.45 -38.40 -12.07
N LEU A 21 -31.20 -38.32 -11.60
CA LEU A 21 -30.92 -38.32 -10.18
C LEU A 21 -31.80 -37.19 -9.69
N GLY A 22 -32.99 -37.55 -9.21
CA GLY A 22 -33.91 -36.62 -8.63
C GLY A 22 -33.12 -35.98 -7.51
N VAL A 23 -32.66 -34.75 -7.72
CA VAL A 23 -32.39 -33.86 -6.60
C VAL A 23 -33.67 -33.94 -5.80
N PRO A 24 -33.65 -34.47 -4.57
CA PRO A 24 -34.87 -34.57 -3.80
C PRO A 24 -35.43 -33.15 -3.76
N THR A 25 -36.57 -32.90 -4.39
CA THR A 25 -37.28 -31.61 -4.35
C THR A 25 -37.91 -31.39 -2.97
N GLY A 26 -37.29 -31.95 -1.94
CA GLY A 26 -37.70 -31.92 -0.57
C GLY A 26 -37.00 -30.78 0.15
N ASN A 27 -37.78 -30.13 1.00
CA ASN A 27 -37.41 -29.20 2.06
C ASN A 27 -36.33 -29.83 2.98
N LEU A 28 -35.08 -29.89 2.51
CA LEU A 28 -34.00 -30.52 3.27
C LEU A 28 -33.54 -29.59 4.40
N CYS A 29 -33.47 -28.27 4.15
CA CYS A 29 -33.07 -27.26 5.13
C CYS A 29 -33.94 -25.97 5.00
N ALA A 30 -35.27 -26.03 4.82
CA ALA A 30 -36.02 -24.79 4.63
C ALA A 30 -36.07 -23.88 5.87
N SER A 31 -35.86 -24.40 7.08
CA SER A 31 -35.67 -23.56 8.27
C SER A 31 -34.41 -22.67 8.19
N LEU A 32 -33.48 -23.04 7.30
CA LEU A 32 -32.27 -22.29 6.95
C LEU A 32 -32.33 -21.81 5.49
N ASN A 33 -33.53 -21.51 4.98
CA ASN A 33 -33.75 -21.01 3.62
C ASN A 33 -33.07 -21.84 2.52
N ASN A 34 -32.98 -23.16 2.72
CA ASN A 34 -32.24 -24.08 1.84
C ASN A 34 -30.79 -23.63 1.59
N CYS A 35 -30.12 -23.20 2.67
CA CYS A 35 -28.75 -22.69 2.66
C CYS A 35 -28.54 -21.50 1.72
N ASN A 36 -29.61 -20.73 1.45
CA ASN A 36 -29.65 -19.59 0.53
C ASN A 36 -29.00 -19.85 -0.84
N ALA A 37 -29.01 -21.12 -1.31
CA ALA A 37 -28.25 -21.58 -2.48
C ALA A 37 -26.73 -21.32 -2.44
N HIS A 38 -26.19 -20.96 -1.28
CA HIS A 38 -24.76 -20.75 -1.02
C HIS A 38 -24.15 -21.84 -0.15
N GLY A 39 -24.80 -23.01 -0.08
CA GLY A 39 -24.31 -24.14 0.67
C GLY A 39 -25.03 -25.44 0.32
N ARG A 40 -24.45 -26.54 0.78
CA ARG A 40 -25.04 -27.87 0.70
C ARG A 40 -25.71 -28.22 2.03
N CYS A 41 -26.97 -28.62 1.98
CA CYS A 41 -27.70 -29.10 3.15
C CYS A 41 -27.35 -30.57 3.46
N ASP A 42 -27.07 -30.86 4.73
CA ASP A 42 -27.06 -32.22 5.26
C ASP A 42 -28.49 -32.64 5.61
N ALA A 43 -28.97 -33.71 4.98
CA ALA A 43 -30.34 -34.16 5.11
C ALA A 43 -30.68 -34.76 6.49
N LEU A 44 -29.67 -35.28 7.23
CA LEU A 44 -29.84 -35.91 8.53
C LEU A 44 -29.76 -34.88 9.66
N THR A 45 -28.72 -34.04 9.66
CA THR A 45 -28.48 -33.06 10.73
C THR A 45 -29.25 -31.76 10.52
N LYS A 46 -29.80 -31.53 9.32
CA LYS A 46 -30.52 -30.30 8.95
C LYS A 46 -29.66 -29.04 9.08
N THR A 47 -28.35 -29.17 8.85
CA THR A 47 -27.37 -28.08 8.87
C THR A 47 -26.82 -27.80 7.48
N CYS A 48 -26.36 -26.57 7.25
CA CYS A 48 -25.74 -26.17 5.99
C CYS A 48 -24.21 -26.21 6.06
N THR A 49 -23.57 -26.75 5.03
CA THR A 49 -22.14 -26.58 4.74
C THR A 49 -22.01 -25.51 3.66
N CYS A 50 -21.56 -24.31 4.03
CA CYS A 50 -21.49 -23.18 3.12
C CYS A 50 -20.36 -23.29 2.10
N TYR A 51 -20.53 -22.61 0.97
CA TYR A 51 -19.51 -22.44 -0.07
C TYR A 51 -18.51 -21.32 0.32
N GLU A 52 -17.36 -21.31 -0.35
CA GLU A 52 -16.31 -20.27 -0.20
C GLU A 52 -16.91 -18.87 -0.32
N GLY A 53 -16.51 -17.96 0.56
CA GLY A 53 -17.05 -16.61 0.60
C GLY A 53 -18.40 -16.48 1.34
N PHE A 54 -18.94 -17.56 1.90
CA PHE A 54 -20.21 -17.59 2.65
C PHE A 54 -20.11 -18.34 3.99
N GLY A 55 -18.90 -18.67 4.43
CA GLY A 55 -18.65 -19.34 5.71
C GLY A 55 -18.27 -20.80 5.55
N ALA A 56 -17.59 -21.16 4.46
CA ALA A 56 -16.98 -22.46 4.30
C ALA A 56 -15.99 -22.74 5.45
N PRO A 57 -15.66 -24.03 5.72
CA PRO A 57 -14.62 -24.39 6.69
C PRO A 57 -13.23 -23.80 6.37
N THR A 58 -12.98 -23.51 5.10
CA THR A 58 -11.77 -22.90 4.53
C THR A 58 -11.73 -21.39 4.66
N ASP A 59 -12.88 -20.73 4.83
CA ASP A 59 -12.95 -19.28 5.07
C ASP A 59 -12.37 -18.95 6.45
N ILE A 60 -11.42 -18.01 6.51
CA ILE A 60 -10.94 -17.42 7.75
C ILE A 60 -11.87 -16.24 8.08
N THR A 61 -12.86 -16.50 8.94
CA THR A 61 -13.89 -15.52 9.30
C THR A 61 -14.26 -15.65 10.76
N ASP A 62 -14.62 -14.51 11.38
CA ASP A 62 -15.06 -14.45 12.77
C ASP A 62 -16.49 -14.95 12.95
N TYR A 63 -17.27 -14.98 11.86
CA TYR A 63 -18.67 -15.39 11.90
C TYR A 63 -19.07 -16.18 10.65
N ARG A 64 -19.81 -17.27 10.85
CA ARG A 64 -20.38 -18.09 9.79
C ARG A 64 -21.89 -18.11 9.95
N SER A 65 -22.63 -17.60 8.96
CA SER A 65 -24.09 -17.65 9.01
C SER A 65 -24.55 -19.11 8.91
N PRO A 66 -25.42 -19.60 9.82
CA PRO A 66 -25.91 -20.98 9.78
C PRO A 66 -26.65 -21.35 8.49
N ASP A 67 -27.19 -20.36 7.78
CA ASP A 67 -27.95 -20.52 6.54
C ASP A 67 -27.17 -20.08 5.28
N CYS A 68 -25.90 -19.72 5.41
CA CYS A 68 -25.05 -19.24 4.31
C CYS A 68 -25.56 -17.98 3.60
N SER A 69 -26.44 -17.18 4.23
CA SER A 69 -26.94 -15.92 3.65
C SER A 69 -25.90 -14.80 3.61
N LEU A 70 -24.95 -14.81 4.55
CA LEU A 70 -23.96 -13.75 4.73
C LEU A 70 -22.63 -14.10 4.10
N ARG A 71 -21.95 -13.07 3.58
CA ARG A 71 -20.60 -13.17 3.03
C ARG A 71 -19.56 -13.23 4.15
N THR A 72 -18.43 -13.85 3.84
CA THR A 72 -17.17 -13.69 4.57
C THR A 72 -16.30 -12.68 3.87
N CYS A 73 -15.37 -12.08 4.60
CA CYS A 73 -14.43 -11.12 4.02
C CYS A 73 -13.03 -11.73 3.84
N PRO A 74 -12.20 -11.14 2.95
CA PRO A 74 -10.81 -11.55 2.79
C PRO A 74 -10.05 -11.49 4.12
N ALA A 75 -9.20 -12.50 4.32
CA ALA A 75 -8.31 -12.57 5.46
C ALA A 75 -6.87 -12.28 5.03
N GLY A 76 -6.19 -11.46 5.83
CA GLY A 76 -4.78 -11.12 5.66
C GLY A 76 -4.03 -11.30 6.97
N PRO A 77 -2.69 -11.19 6.96
CA PRO A 77 -1.90 -11.23 8.19
C PRO A 77 -2.42 -10.22 9.21
N SER A 78 -2.56 -10.63 10.47
CA SER A 78 -3.07 -9.76 11.54
C SER A 78 -2.10 -8.63 11.88
N TRP A 79 -2.62 -7.45 12.23
CA TRP A 79 -1.82 -6.33 12.77
C TRP A 79 -1.54 -6.47 14.27
N GLY A 80 -2.52 -6.94 15.06
CA GLY A 80 -2.43 -7.05 16.52
C GLY A 80 -2.54 -8.47 17.07
N GLY A 81 -2.14 -9.48 16.29
CA GLY A 81 -2.28 -10.89 16.70
C GLY A 81 -1.30 -11.29 17.82
N ILE A 82 -1.79 -12.08 18.78
CA ILE A 82 -0.93 -12.70 19.80
C ILE A 82 0.01 -13.70 19.11
N PRO A 83 1.35 -13.59 19.29
CA PRO A 83 2.29 -14.57 18.74
C PRO A 83 1.96 -15.98 19.23
N THR A 84 1.97 -16.94 18.31
CA THR A 84 1.75 -18.37 18.64
C THR A 84 3.05 -19.07 19.03
N SER A 85 4.20 -18.48 18.68
CA SER A 85 5.53 -18.93 19.08
C SER A 85 6.52 -17.76 19.12
N ALA A 86 7.75 -18.00 19.57
CA ALA A 86 8.82 -17.00 19.54
C ALA A 86 9.18 -16.50 18.13
N THR A 87 8.83 -17.27 17.09
CA THR A 87 9.16 -16.97 15.68
C THR A 87 7.92 -16.97 14.78
N THR A 88 6.72 -16.98 15.35
CA THR A 88 5.47 -17.04 14.58
C THR A 88 4.46 -16.05 15.13
N SER A 89 4.21 -15.02 14.34
CA SER A 89 3.20 -13.97 14.57
C SER A 89 2.43 -13.71 13.27
N HIS A 90 1.47 -12.77 13.31
CA HIS A 90 0.70 -12.33 12.13
C HIS A 90 -0.11 -13.44 11.44
N ALA A 91 -0.70 -14.34 12.22
CA ALA A 91 -1.68 -15.30 11.71
C ALA A 91 -2.77 -14.58 10.90
N LYS A 92 -3.26 -15.22 9.84
CA LYS A 92 -4.30 -14.65 9.00
C LYS A 92 -5.61 -14.52 9.79
N THR A 93 -6.28 -13.40 9.62
CA THR A 93 -7.54 -13.07 10.27
C THR A 93 -8.40 -12.23 9.34
N GLU A 94 -9.72 -12.27 9.54
CA GLU A 94 -10.68 -11.50 8.74
C GLU A 94 -10.35 -10.01 8.81
N CYS A 95 -10.25 -9.37 7.64
CA CYS A 95 -9.86 -7.97 7.51
C CYS A 95 -8.59 -7.58 8.27
N SER A 96 -7.62 -8.51 8.41
CA SER A 96 -6.33 -8.30 9.09
C SER A 96 -6.46 -7.74 10.52
N SER A 97 -7.65 -7.86 11.14
CA SER A 97 -8.03 -7.20 12.40
C SER A 97 -7.90 -5.67 12.35
N ALA A 98 -7.87 -5.09 11.15
CA ALA A 98 -7.77 -3.66 10.88
C ALA A 98 -8.95 -3.15 10.05
N GLY A 99 -10.07 -3.84 10.12
CA GLY A 99 -11.32 -3.42 9.48
C GLY A 99 -12.50 -4.21 9.99
N THR A 100 -13.69 -3.79 9.56
CA THR A 100 -14.95 -4.49 9.80
C THR A 100 -15.46 -5.12 8.51
N CYS A 101 -15.87 -6.38 8.57
CA CYS A 101 -16.42 -7.07 7.40
C CYS A 101 -17.86 -6.61 7.10
N ASP A 102 -18.09 -6.03 5.93
CA ASP A 102 -19.44 -5.88 5.38
C ASP A 102 -19.92 -7.23 4.87
N ARG A 103 -20.82 -7.85 5.64
CA ARG A 103 -21.36 -9.19 5.38
C ARG A 103 -22.30 -9.26 4.20
N SER A 104 -22.79 -8.12 3.70
CA SER A 104 -23.68 -8.09 2.52
C SER A 104 -22.89 -8.17 1.21
N THR A 105 -21.69 -7.60 1.19
CA THR A 105 -20.82 -7.53 0.01
C THR A 105 -19.64 -8.51 0.08
N GLY A 106 -19.18 -8.85 1.29
CA GLY A 106 -17.93 -9.58 1.53
C GLY A 106 -16.69 -8.69 1.40
N THR A 107 -16.82 -7.38 1.62
CA THR A 107 -15.71 -6.42 1.54
C THR A 107 -15.32 -5.91 2.92
N CYS A 108 -14.03 -5.77 3.18
CA CYS A 108 -13.54 -5.15 4.40
C CYS A 108 -13.66 -3.62 4.34
N LEU A 109 -14.27 -3.04 5.37
CA LEU A 109 -14.25 -1.62 5.65
C LEU A 109 -13.07 -1.33 6.57
N CYS A 110 -11.97 -0.84 6.00
CA CYS A 110 -10.72 -0.64 6.74
C CYS A 110 -10.82 0.53 7.72
N TYR A 111 -10.16 0.37 8.87
CA TYR A 111 -9.97 1.47 9.81
C TYR A 111 -9.00 2.51 9.23
N TYR A 112 -9.03 3.71 9.79
CA TYR A 112 -8.15 4.80 9.36
C TYR A 112 -6.68 4.37 9.39
N GLY A 113 -5.96 4.66 8.31
CA GLY A 113 -4.55 4.30 8.14
C GLY A 113 -4.32 2.88 7.61
N TYR A 114 -5.37 2.14 7.23
CA TYR A 114 -5.25 0.80 6.65
C TYR A 114 -5.98 0.67 5.31
N GLU A 115 -5.44 -0.19 4.45
CA GLU A 115 -5.87 -0.34 3.07
C GLU A 115 -5.66 -1.77 2.55
N GLY A 116 -6.20 -2.01 1.35
CA GLY A 116 -6.20 -3.30 0.69
C GLY A 116 -7.48 -4.09 0.94
N SER A 117 -7.69 -5.16 0.16
CA SER A 117 -8.93 -5.96 0.21
C SER A 117 -9.20 -6.60 1.58
N ALA A 118 -8.16 -6.79 2.38
CA ALA A 118 -8.23 -7.31 3.74
C ALA A 118 -7.68 -6.31 4.77
N CYS A 119 -7.50 -5.02 4.44
CA CYS A 119 -6.88 -4.03 5.34
C CYS A 119 -5.46 -4.43 5.80
N GLN A 120 -4.75 -5.17 4.96
CA GLN A 120 -3.50 -5.84 5.31
C GLN A 120 -2.26 -4.92 5.23
N ARG A 121 -2.39 -3.76 4.59
CA ARG A 121 -1.31 -2.76 4.46
C ARG A 121 -1.71 -1.43 5.10
N SER A 122 -0.73 -0.64 5.52
CA SER A 122 -0.93 0.73 5.97
C SER A 122 -1.16 1.64 4.76
N SER A 123 -2.03 2.63 4.92
CA SER A 123 -2.16 3.73 3.98
C SER A 123 -0.99 4.68 4.11
N CYS A 124 -0.59 5.32 3.01
CA CYS A 124 0.26 6.49 3.09
C CYS A 124 -0.54 7.69 3.62
N PRO A 125 0.01 8.47 4.57
CA PRO A 125 -0.65 9.66 5.09
C PRO A 125 -1.04 10.62 3.96
N ASN A 126 -2.28 11.11 3.96
CA ASN A 126 -2.85 12.01 2.96
C ASN A 126 -2.61 11.60 1.49
N SER A 127 -2.40 10.31 1.21
CA SER A 127 -2.00 9.83 -0.13
C SER A 127 -0.77 10.57 -0.68
N CYS A 128 0.22 10.85 0.18
CA CYS A 128 1.41 11.63 -0.14
C CYS A 128 1.09 13.03 -0.70
N SER A 129 -0.08 13.57 -0.36
CA SER A 129 -0.56 14.91 -0.72
C SER A 129 -0.54 15.23 -2.22
N GLY A 130 -0.44 14.22 -3.09
CA GLY A 130 -0.24 14.41 -4.53
C GLY A 130 1.16 14.88 -4.94
N HIS A 131 2.12 14.87 -4.01
CA HIS A 131 3.51 15.31 -4.18
C HIS A 131 4.51 14.20 -3.85
N GLY A 132 4.12 12.95 -4.08
CA GLY A 132 4.98 11.80 -3.86
C GLY A 132 4.31 10.48 -4.21
N GLN A 133 5.11 9.42 -4.09
CA GLN A 133 4.71 8.05 -4.37
C GLN A 133 4.54 7.28 -3.06
N CYS A 134 3.43 6.57 -2.95
CA CYS A 134 3.19 5.67 -1.82
C CYS A 134 3.84 4.32 -2.09
N LEU A 135 4.94 4.03 -1.39
CA LEU A 135 5.78 2.86 -1.61
C LEU A 135 5.84 2.00 -0.35
N SER A 136 5.97 0.69 -0.52
CA SER A 136 6.20 -0.23 0.60
C SER A 136 7.61 -0.04 1.19
N MET A 137 7.85 -0.55 2.40
CA MET A 137 9.19 -0.53 2.99
C MET A 137 10.23 -1.24 2.13
N ARG A 138 9.87 -2.34 1.44
CA ARG A 138 10.78 -3.00 0.48
C ARG A 138 11.12 -2.07 -0.68
N GLU A 139 10.12 -1.44 -1.26
CA GLU A 139 10.29 -0.53 -2.41
C GLU A 139 11.14 0.68 -2.02
N LEU A 140 10.85 1.31 -0.88
CA LEU A 140 11.64 2.43 -0.36
C LEU A 140 13.10 2.05 -0.08
N ALA A 141 13.36 0.86 0.45
CA ALA A 141 14.73 0.42 0.69
C ALA A 141 15.52 0.27 -0.62
N ALA A 142 14.89 -0.28 -1.66
CA ALA A 142 15.51 -0.53 -2.96
C ALA A 142 15.58 0.71 -3.86
N GLU A 143 14.83 1.76 -3.57
CA GLU A 143 14.75 2.98 -4.37
C GLU A 143 15.91 3.95 -4.03
N PRO A 144 16.88 4.17 -4.94
CA PRO A 144 18.03 5.01 -4.65
C PRO A 144 17.66 6.45 -4.29
N SER A 145 16.57 6.98 -4.85
CA SER A 145 16.09 8.33 -4.57
C SER A 145 15.37 8.47 -3.21
N ALA A 146 15.05 7.36 -2.54
CA ALA A 146 14.46 7.39 -1.19
C ALA A 146 15.50 7.65 -0.11
N PHE A 147 16.75 7.24 -0.34
CA PHE A 147 17.88 7.49 0.56
C PHE A 147 19.13 7.97 -0.20
N PRO A 148 19.04 9.09 -0.94
CA PRO A 148 20.07 9.51 -1.90
C PRO A 148 21.37 9.97 -1.23
N LEU A 149 21.36 10.17 0.08
CA LEU A 149 22.50 10.63 0.89
C LEU A 149 23.23 9.48 1.60
N SER A 150 22.84 8.23 1.32
CA SER A 150 23.39 7.03 1.97
C SER A 150 23.64 5.90 0.96
N PRO A 151 24.49 4.91 1.28
CA PRO A 151 24.62 3.72 0.45
C PRO A 151 23.27 3.02 0.26
N PRO A 152 23.02 2.39 -0.91
CA PRO A 152 21.80 1.64 -1.14
C PRO A 152 21.57 0.60 -0.05
N THR A 153 20.33 0.48 0.41
CA THR A 153 19.93 -0.57 1.36
C THR A 153 18.96 -1.52 0.68
N THR A 154 18.67 -2.64 1.32
CA THR A 154 17.67 -3.59 0.83
C THR A 154 16.91 -4.13 2.01
N TYR A 155 15.60 -4.30 1.89
CA TYR A 155 14.79 -4.91 2.93
C TYR A 155 14.27 -6.27 2.47
N GLU A 156 15.12 -7.28 2.63
CA GLU A 156 14.94 -8.63 2.09
C GLU A 156 15.07 -9.68 3.20
N GLY A 157 14.36 -10.81 3.07
CA GLY A 157 14.40 -11.90 4.04
C GLY A 157 13.20 -12.83 3.97
N ASP A 158 13.02 -13.64 5.00
CA ASP A 158 11.85 -14.51 5.11
C ASP A 158 10.61 -13.66 5.42
N VAL A 159 9.67 -13.63 4.48
CA VAL A 159 8.42 -12.84 4.55
C VAL A 159 7.48 -13.30 5.67
N THR A 160 7.71 -14.47 6.26
CA THR A 160 6.91 -15.02 7.35
C THR A 160 7.57 -14.89 8.71
N ALA A 161 8.86 -14.54 8.76
CA ALA A 161 9.64 -14.47 9.99
C ALA A 161 10.31 -13.10 10.21
N THR A 162 11.16 -12.65 9.28
CA THR A 162 12.06 -11.50 9.51
C THR A 162 11.66 -10.24 8.75
N THR A 163 10.80 -10.35 7.75
CA THR A 163 10.40 -9.24 6.85
C THR A 163 8.91 -9.26 6.55
N TRP A 164 8.10 -9.63 7.55
CA TRP A 164 6.65 -9.77 7.42
C TRP A 164 5.93 -8.45 7.08
N ASP A 165 6.57 -7.33 7.42
CA ASP A 165 6.11 -5.95 7.27
C ASP A 165 6.59 -5.27 5.98
N GLN A 166 7.48 -5.91 5.21
CA GLN A 166 8.11 -5.33 4.02
C GLN A 166 7.12 -4.78 2.99
N ASP A 167 5.97 -5.45 2.84
CA ASP A 167 4.88 -5.08 1.91
C ASP A 167 3.61 -4.62 2.65
N ARG A 168 3.70 -4.43 3.97
CA ARG A 168 2.56 -4.03 4.80
C ARG A 168 2.71 -2.60 5.27
N ILE A 169 3.92 -2.16 5.57
CA ILE A 169 4.19 -0.78 5.96
C ILE A 169 4.55 0.02 4.70
N HIS A 170 3.91 1.17 4.54
CA HIS A 170 4.11 2.08 3.42
C HIS A 170 4.49 3.47 3.92
N GLY A 171 5.27 4.18 3.12
CA GLY A 171 5.67 5.56 3.33
C GLY A 171 5.68 6.33 2.02
N CYS A 172 5.85 7.64 2.13
CA CYS A 172 5.90 8.52 0.97
C CYS A 172 7.34 8.80 0.54
N LEU A 173 7.62 8.53 -0.74
CA LEU A 173 8.76 9.09 -1.44
C LEU A 173 8.35 10.41 -2.07
N CYS A 174 8.87 11.53 -1.58
CA CYS A 174 8.43 12.85 -2.02
C CYS A 174 9.09 13.27 -3.33
N ASP A 175 8.31 13.96 -4.17
CA ASP A 175 8.76 14.42 -5.48
C ASP A 175 9.76 15.58 -5.34
N SER A 176 10.67 15.69 -6.30
CA SER A 176 11.61 16.81 -6.42
C SER A 176 11.80 17.21 -7.87
N SER A 177 11.74 18.50 -8.15
CA SER A 177 12.04 19.06 -9.49
C SER A 177 13.54 19.26 -9.72
N TRP A 178 14.38 19.15 -8.68
CA TRP A 178 15.83 19.18 -8.77
C TRP A 178 16.45 17.84 -8.33
N PRO A 179 17.65 17.51 -8.85
CA PRO A 179 18.40 16.34 -8.42
C PRO A 179 18.70 16.37 -6.91
N VAL A 180 18.51 15.23 -6.25
CA VAL A 180 18.81 15.07 -4.83
C VAL A 180 19.91 14.05 -4.67
N GLY A 181 20.99 14.41 -3.97
CA GLY A 181 22.18 13.59 -3.88
C GLY A 181 23.41 14.34 -3.36
N LEU A 182 24.56 13.72 -3.59
CA LEU A 182 25.88 14.18 -3.15
C LEU A 182 26.79 14.59 -4.32
N GLY A 183 26.29 14.57 -5.56
CA GLY A 183 27.04 14.92 -6.76
C GLY A 183 27.08 16.41 -7.06
N ASP A 184 27.82 16.75 -8.12
CA ASP A 184 27.91 18.11 -8.67
C ASP A 184 26.54 18.62 -9.13
N GLY A 185 26.08 19.74 -8.56
CA GLY A 185 24.77 20.33 -8.83
C GLY A 185 23.58 19.63 -8.14
N ASP A 186 23.79 18.53 -7.43
CA ASP A 186 22.76 17.90 -6.62
C ASP A 186 22.51 18.71 -5.35
N SER A 187 21.24 18.79 -4.90
CA SER A 187 20.92 19.30 -3.58
C SER A 187 20.84 18.17 -2.56
N GLN A 188 21.21 18.42 -1.31
CA GLN A 188 21.08 17.41 -0.26
C GLN A 188 19.64 17.23 0.24
N LEU A 189 18.70 18.11 -0.13
CA LEU A 189 17.29 18.01 0.25
C LEU A 189 16.38 17.99 -0.99
N SER A 190 15.27 17.27 -0.89
CA SER A 190 14.20 17.24 -1.90
C SER A 190 13.33 18.50 -1.86
N GLN A 191 12.57 18.75 -2.91
CA GLN A 191 11.60 19.84 -2.95
C GLN A 191 10.46 19.66 -1.95
N TYR A 192 9.74 18.54 -2.05
CA TYR A 192 8.71 18.19 -1.09
C TYR A 192 9.28 17.31 0.01
N PHE A 193 8.75 17.48 1.23
CA PHE A 193 9.22 16.76 2.41
C PHE A 193 8.11 16.57 3.45
N GLY A 194 8.47 15.85 4.51
CA GLY A 194 7.54 15.45 5.57
C GLY A 194 6.95 14.06 5.32
N PRO A 195 6.19 13.52 6.29
CA PRO A 195 5.69 12.14 6.22
C PRO A 195 4.66 11.91 5.11
N ASP A 196 4.06 12.98 4.60
CA ASP A 196 2.99 12.97 3.62
C ASP A 196 3.27 13.89 2.42
N CYS A 197 4.51 14.39 2.29
CA CYS A 197 4.94 15.32 1.24
C CYS A 197 4.10 16.60 1.14
N SER A 198 3.42 17.02 2.21
CA SER A 198 2.60 18.23 2.24
C SER A 198 3.41 19.52 2.41
N ARG A 199 4.71 19.41 2.72
CA ARG A 199 5.60 20.54 2.95
C ARG A 199 6.58 20.69 1.81
N MET A 200 6.96 21.92 1.52
CA MET A 200 7.82 22.28 0.41
C MET A 200 8.93 23.20 0.88
N HIS A 201 10.18 22.86 0.58
CA HIS A 201 11.33 23.73 0.83
C HIS A 201 11.25 25.00 -0.01
N CYS A 202 11.71 26.11 0.55
CA CYS A 202 11.69 27.40 -0.11
C CYS A 202 12.88 27.58 -1.05
N PRO A 203 12.85 28.57 -1.96
CA PRO A 203 14.01 28.90 -2.78
C PRO A 203 15.27 29.09 -1.93
N SER A 204 16.33 28.39 -2.31
CA SER A 204 17.61 28.49 -1.63
C SER A 204 18.42 29.70 -2.09
N GLY A 205 19.31 30.20 -1.24
CA GLY A 205 20.30 31.21 -1.59
C GLY A 205 21.39 31.36 -0.53
N ASP A 206 22.51 31.96 -0.91
CA ASP A 206 23.55 32.37 0.02
C ASP A 206 23.11 33.60 0.81
N ASP A 207 23.54 33.67 2.06
CA ASP A 207 23.26 34.79 2.94
C ASP A 207 24.10 36.01 2.54
N PRO A 208 23.51 37.11 2.05
CA PRO A 208 24.28 38.25 1.55
C PRO A 208 25.01 39.05 2.63
N MET A 209 24.83 38.72 3.91
CA MET A 209 25.51 39.39 5.02
C MET A 209 26.70 38.59 5.57
N THR A 210 26.95 37.38 5.06
CA THR A 210 28.10 36.57 5.44
C THR A 210 29.10 36.56 4.29
N ALA A 211 30.36 36.24 4.61
CA ALA A 211 31.38 35.95 3.60
C ALA A 211 31.48 34.44 3.31
N HIS A 212 30.62 33.64 3.95
CA HIS A 212 30.52 32.21 3.75
C HIS A 212 29.54 31.94 2.60
N HIS A 213 29.74 30.86 1.86
CA HIS A 213 28.78 30.39 0.86
C HIS A 213 28.01 29.23 1.49
N GLU A 214 26.91 29.53 2.18
CA GLU A 214 26.14 28.51 2.89
C GLU A 214 25.49 27.49 1.95
N THR A 215 25.38 27.78 0.65
CA THR A 215 24.89 26.86 -0.37
C THR A 215 25.96 25.91 -0.91
N ASP A 216 27.24 26.09 -0.58
CA ASP A 216 28.33 25.18 -0.96
C ASP A 216 28.46 24.03 0.05
N CYS A 217 28.13 22.82 -0.40
CA CYS A 217 28.18 21.60 0.40
C CYS A 217 29.35 20.68 0.03
N GLU A 218 30.34 21.16 -0.72
CA GLU A 218 31.54 20.36 -1.00
C GLU A 218 32.28 20.01 0.31
N GLY A 219 32.48 18.71 0.54
CA GLY A 219 33.14 18.21 1.75
C GLY A 219 32.28 18.30 3.02
N VAL A 220 31.02 18.74 2.92
CA VAL A 220 30.09 18.83 4.04
C VAL A 220 29.35 17.51 4.23
N VAL A 221 29.27 17.03 5.47
CA VAL A 221 28.47 15.84 5.81
C VAL A 221 27.00 16.21 5.72
N ALA A 222 26.23 15.46 4.93
CA ALA A 222 24.81 15.71 4.76
C ALA A 222 24.02 15.43 6.05
N ASP A 223 23.21 16.40 6.45
CA ASP A 223 22.24 16.24 7.54
C ASP A 223 21.13 15.27 7.10
N GLY A 224 20.59 14.47 8.03
CA GLY A 224 19.48 13.54 7.73
C GLY A 224 19.81 12.04 7.72
N GLY A 225 20.96 11.63 8.28
CA GLY A 225 21.15 10.26 8.78
C GLY A 225 21.91 9.29 7.86
N GLY A 226 22.31 9.71 6.66
CA GLY A 226 23.11 8.90 5.73
C GLY A 226 24.63 8.98 5.95
N GLY A 227 25.10 10.08 6.54
CA GLY A 227 26.53 10.31 6.80
C GLY A 227 27.39 10.49 5.53
N GLY A 228 26.77 10.59 4.35
CA GLY A 228 27.45 10.89 3.11
C GLY A 228 28.06 12.29 3.12
N ILE A 229 29.16 12.47 2.39
CA ILE A 229 29.88 13.74 2.27
C ILE A 229 29.63 14.28 0.87
N GLY A 230 29.23 15.55 0.76
CA GLY A 230 29.04 16.22 -0.53
C GLY A 230 30.30 16.18 -1.36
N GLY A 231 30.17 15.73 -2.61
CA GLY A 231 31.22 15.78 -3.61
C GLY A 231 31.46 17.21 -4.09
N HIS A 232 32.43 17.37 -4.99
CA HIS A 232 32.71 18.65 -5.62
C HIS A 232 31.47 19.23 -6.30
N GLY A 233 31.14 20.48 -5.99
CA GLY A 233 29.98 21.20 -6.53
C GLY A 233 28.62 20.77 -5.98
N ASN A 234 28.56 19.98 -4.92
CA ASN A 234 27.31 19.63 -4.23
C ASN A 234 26.70 20.84 -3.51
N LEU A 235 25.37 20.90 -3.45
CA LEU A 235 24.65 22.08 -2.99
C LEU A 235 23.92 21.83 -1.67
N CYS A 236 24.18 22.69 -0.69
CA CYS A 236 23.36 22.77 0.52
C CYS A 236 22.04 23.48 0.20
N HIS A 237 21.01 23.17 0.98
CA HIS A 237 19.74 23.85 0.88
C HIS A 237 19.55 24.81 2.05
N VAL A 238 19.58 26.11 1.75
CA VAL A 238 19.41 27.20 2.70
C VAL A 238 18.13 27.96 2.39
N ASP A 239 17.05 27.62 3.09
CA ASP A 239 15.73 28.25 2.90
C ASP A 239 15.84 29.78 3.03
N CYS A 240 15.39 30.51 2.00
CA CYS A 240 15.29 31.97 2.01
C CYS A 240 16.58 32.70 2.40
N ALA A 241 17.75 32.13 2.07
CA ALA A 241 19.07 32.72 2.33
C ALA A 241 19.31 33.13 3.80
N ASN A 242 18.65 32.47 4.75
CA ASN A 242 18.61 32.88 6.16
C ASN A 242 18.10 34.34 6.39
N ARG A 243 17.46 34.94 5.38
CA ARG A 243 17.00 36.34 5.35
C ARG A 243 15.51 36.47 5.06
N GLY A 244 14.77 35.40 5.32
CA GLY A 244 13.32 35.41 5.32
C GLY A 244 12.76 34.27 6.14
N ILE A 245 11.43 34.25 6.24
CA ILE A 245 10.67 33.15 6.81
C ILE A 245 10.08 32.35 5.65
N CYS A 246 10.30 31.04 5.65
CA CYS A 246 9.70 30.12 4.68
C CYS A 246 8.27 29.75 5.10
N ASP A 247 7.31 29.91 4.19
CA ASP A 247 6.02 29.24 4.31
C ASP A 247 6.11 27.85 3.66
N TYR A 248 6.33 26.82 4.49
CA TYR A 248 6.47 25.45 4.02
C TYR A 248 5.22 24.87 3.35
N SER A 249 4.05 25.53 3.41
CA SER A 249 2.86 25.06 2.69
C SER A 249 2.84 25.52 1.22
N THR A 250 3.54 26.60 0.90
CA THR A 250 3.59 27.20 -0.44
C THR A 250 4.99 27.17 -1.06
N GLY A 251 6.03 27.02 -0.24
CA GLY A 251 7.43 27.17 -0.65
C GLY A 251 7.81 28.64 -0.92
N GLU A 252 7.05 29.61 -0.42
CA GLU A 252 7.33 31.04 -0.65
C GLU A 252 8.08 31.69 0.53
N CYS A 253 9.03 32.56 0.19
CA CYS A 253 9.81 33.32 1.17
C CYS A 253 9.18 34.67 1.49
N SER A 254 9.02 34.96 2.78
CA SER A 254 8.75 36.31 3.29
C SER A 254 10.04 36.96 3.80
N CYS A 255 10.64 37.83 2.98
CA CYS A 255 11.94 38.43 3.30
C CYS A 255 11.89 39.42 4.46
N PHE A 256 12.97 39.45 5.25
CA PHE A 256 13.16 40.44 6.29
C PHE A 256 13.41 41.84 5.69
N PRO A 257 13.16 42.93 6.46
CA PRO A 257 13.42 44.28 5.98
C PRO A 257 14.86 44.47 5.51
N GLY A 258 15.01 45.07 4.32
CA GLY A 258 16.32 45.26 3.69
C GLY A 258 16.74 44.12 2.76
N PHE A 259 15.98 43.04 2.68
CA PHE A 259 16.22 41.90 1.78
C PHE A 259 15.07 41.71 0.79
N TYR A 260 15.37 41.26 -0.42
CA TYR A 260 14.37 41.02 -1.46
C TYR A 260 14.78 39.90 -2.42
N GLY A 261 13.87 39.58 -3.35
CA GLY A 261 14.00 38.45 -4.28
C GLY A 261 13.20 37.24 -3.81
N SER A 262 13.07 36.22 -4.65
CA SER A 262 12.30 35.01 -4.34
C SER A 262 12.91 34.16 -3.23
N ASN A 263 14.22 34.31 -2.97
CA ASN A 263 14.99 33.61 -1.94
C ASN A 263 15.61 34.57 -0.90
N CYS A 264 15.27 35.86 -0.93
CA CYS A 264 15.81 36.87 0.00
C CYS A 264 17.33 37.08 -0.02
N ALA A 265 18.04 36.59 -1.04
CA ALA A 265 19.50 36.67 -1.13
C ALA A 265 20.01 38.06 -1.59
N SER A 266 19.13 39.02 -1.90
CA SER A 266 19.53 40.34 -2.40
C SER A 266 19.32 41.45 -1.36
N LEU A 267 20.33 42.31 -1.20
CA LEU A 267 20.26 43.50 -0.34
C LEU A 267 19.62 44.68 -1.05
N SER A 268 18.56 45.23 -0.45
CA SER A 268 17.92 46.45 -0.93
C SER A 268 18.91 47.61 -0.89
N PRO A 269 19.10 48.36 -1.99
CA PRO A 269 20.00 49.51 -2.02
C PRO A 269 19.48 50.74 -1.26
N LEU A 270 18.32 50.63 -0.59
CA LEU A 270 17.59 51.74 0.05
C LEU A 270 17.59 51.69 1.59
N VAL A 271 18.48 50.89 2.20
CA VAL A 271 18.76 50.90 3.65
C VAL A 271 20.14 51.48 3.93
#